data_AF-A0A3B8UJU5-F1
#
_entry.id   AF-A0A3B8UJU5-F1
#
_cell.length_a   1.000
_cell.length_b   1.000
_cell.length_c   1.000
_cell.angle_alpha   90.00
_cell.angle_beta   90.00
_cell.angle_gamma   90.00
#
_symmetry.space_group_name_H-M   'P 1'
#
loop_
_entity.id
_entity.type
_entity.pdbx_description
1 polymer ?
#
loop_
_entity_poly.entity_id
_entity_poly.type
_entity_poly.pdbx_seq_one_letter_code
_entity_poly.pdbx_strand_id
1 'polypeptide(L)'
;AIVAVNSVGSVVAPGGKSFLAAPYEIGDEFGGLGSSGLHASAEDWGPSKFRPQPRENTTIACIATDVALTRVELQRVAIMAQDGMARAIRPAHAPFDGDTLFSLSTGKKVIENPALRQVAVAQLGNVAADVLARAVARGVYHATNYDGVTGKTWREMP
;
A
#
# COMPACT_ATOMS: atom_id res chain seq x y z
N ALA A 1 -1.77 8.67 1.75
CA ALA A 1 -0.55 8.06 2.31
C ALA A 1 0.66 8.54 1.51
N ILE A 2 1.84 8.49 2.10
CA ILE A 2 3.13 8.49 1.37
C ILE A 2 3.85 7.19 1.68
N VAL A 3 4.52 6.61 0.69
CA VAL A 3 5.18 5.31 0.83
C VAL A 3 6.42 5.22 -0.06
N ALA A 4 7.48 4.65 0.48
CA ALA A 4 8.64 4.17 -0.26
C ALA A 4 8.49 2.66 -0.44
N VAL A 5 8.32 2.20 -1.68
CA VAL A 5 8.04 0.79 -2.00
C VAL A 5 9.34 0.09 -2.39
N ASN A 6 9.79 -0.84 -1.55
CA ASN A 6 10.90 -1.75 -1.84
C ASN A 6 10.58 -3.14 -1.29
N SER A 7 9.41 -3.68 -1.65
CA SER A 7 8.92 -4.97 -1.18
C SER A 7 9.64 -6.14 -1.82
N VAL A 8 9.62 -7.29 -1.15
CA VAL A 8 9.86 -8.61 -1.78
C VAL A 8 8.72 -8.94 -2.74
N GLY A 9 7.49 -8.78 -2.25
CA GLY A 9 6.29 -9.14 -2.99
C GLY A 9 6.05 -8.25 -4.20
N SER A 10 5.26 -8.79 -5.11
CA SER A 10 4.81 -8.06 -6.29
C SER A 10 3.70 -7.08 -5.95
N VAL A 11 3.72 -5.92 -6.61
CA VAL A 11 2.61 -4.94 -6.60
C VAL A 11 1.61 -5.18 -7.73
N VAL A 12 2.03 -5.94 -8.73
CA VAL A 12 1.28 -6.29 -9.94
C VAL A 12 0.74 -7.71 -9.80
N ALA A 13 -0.48 -7.93 -10.24
CA ALA A 13 -1.06 -9.27 -10.23
C ALA A 13 -0.37 -10.18 -11.26
N PRO A 14 -0.36 -11.50 -11.04
CA PRO A 14 0.14 -12.44 -12.03
C PRO A 14 -0.56 -12.32 -13.40
N GLY A 15 0.19 -12.59 -14.46
CA GLY A 15 -0.36 -12.70 -15.81
C GLY A 15 -0.62 -11.38 -16.56
N GLY A 16 -0.24 -10.22 -16.01
CA GLY A 16 -0.38 -8.94 -16.73
C GLY A 16 0.19 -7.72 -16.01
N LYS A 17 -0.31 -6.54 -16.37
CA LYS A 17 0.07 -5.23 -15.80
C LYS A 17 -0.87 -4.71 -14.72
N SER A 18 -2.01 -5.37 -14.49
CA SER A 18 -3.00 -4.90 -13.54
C SER A 18 -2.46 -4.91 -12.12
N PHE A 19 -2.61 -3.79 -11.42
CA PHE A 19 -2.18 -3.67 -10.03
C PHE A 19 -3.12 -4.48 -9.11
N LEU A 20 -2.55 -5.08 -8.06
CA LEU A 20 -3.36 -5.71 -7.00
C LEU A 20 -4.32 -4.71 -6.34
N ALA A 21 -3.91 -3.44 -6.30
CA ALA A 21 -4.71 -2.33 -5.76
C ALA A 21 -5.82 -1.82 -6.71
N ALA A 22 -6.04 -2.43 -7.88
CA ALA A 22 -7.01 -1.94 -8.87
C ALA A 22 -8.43 -1.66 -8.33
N PRO A 23 -9.00 -2.45 -7.39
CA PRO A 23 -10.31 -2.15 -6.82
C PRO A 23 -10.40 -0.80 -6.08
N TYR A 24 -9.27 -0.21 -5.71
CA TYR A 24 -9.19 1.04 -4.94
C TYR A 24 -8.80 2.24 -5.82
N GLU A 25 -8.63 2.06 -7.13
CA GLU A 25 -8.25 3.15 -8.04
C GLU A 25 -9.30 4.28 -8.03
N ILE A 26 -8.85 5.53 -8.06
CA ILE A 26 -9.72 6.69 -8.28
C ILE A 26 -9.40 7.29 -9.65
N GLY A 27 -10.37 7.22 -10.57
CA GLY A 27 -10.16 7.58 -11.96
C GLY A 27 -9.10 6.67 -12.58
N ASP A 28 -8.10 7.25 -13.22
CA ASP A 28 -7.01 6.52 -13.88
C ASP A 28 -5.64 6.82 -13.22
N GLU A 29 -5.62 7.06 -11.91
CA GLU A 29 -4.44 7.55 -11.19
C GLU A 29 -3.23 6.59 -11.21
N PHE A 30 -3.43 5.32 -11.59
CA PHE A 30 -2.36 4.37 -11.88
C PHE A 30 -2.67 3.50 -13.13
N GLY A 31 -3.38 4.07 -14.10
CA GLY A 31 -3.52 3.54 -15.45
C GLY A 31 -4.89 2.98 -15.84
N GLY A 32 -5.88 2.96 -14.95
CA GLY A 32 -7.27 2.66 -15.31
C GLY A 32 -7.49 1.24 -15.86
N LEU A 33 -6.61 0.29 -15.55
CA LEU A 33 -6.67 -1.07 -16.10
C LEU A 33 -7.81 -1.91 -15.51
N GLY A 34 -8.35 -1.48 -14.37
CA GLY A 34 -9.43 -2.16 -13.67
C GLY A 34 -9.03 -3.50 -13.05
N SER A 35 -10.02 -4.19 -12.49
CA SER A 35 -9.86 -5.46 -11.76
C SER A 35 -10.26 -6.70 -12.56
N SER A 36 -10.72 -6.52 -13.80
CA SER A 36 -11.16 -7.63 -14.65
C SER A 36 -9.99 -8.58 -14.93
N GLY A 37 -10.16 -9.87 -14.65
CA GLY A 37 -9.14 -10.89 -14.87
C GLY A 37 -8.05 -10.97 -13.80
N LEU A 38 -8.13 -10.15 -12.73
CA LEU A 38 -7.28 -10.33 -11.56
C LEU A 38 -7.52 -11.70 -10.96
N HIS A 39 -6.45 -12.49 -10.86
CA HIS A 39 -6.44 -13.78 -10.21
C HIS A 39 -5.17 -13.90 -9.37
N ALA A 40 -5.28 -14.65 -8.28
CA ALA A 40 -4.21 -14.82 -7.32
C ALA A 40 -4.18 -16.29 -6.89
N SER A 41 -3.25 -17.08 -7.45
CA SER A 41 -2.97 -18.43 -6.96
C SER A 41 -2.02 -18.36 -5.75
N ALA A 42 -2.17 -19.24 -4.77
CA ALA A 42 -1.35 -19.24 -3.54
C ALA A 42 0.17 -19.28 -3.83
N GLU A 43 0.56 -20.02 -4.87
CA GLU A 43 1.96 -20.22 -5.27
C GLU A 43 2.43 -19.23 -6.34
N ASP A 44 1.51 -18.45 -6.91
CA ASP A 44 1.84 -17.46 -7.93
C ASP A 44 1.97 -16.07 -7.29
N TRP A 45 3.23 -15.66 -7.10
CA TRP A 45 3.57 -14.37 -6.49
C TRP A 45 3.80 -13.28 -7.53
N GLY A 46 3.49 -13.53 -8.81
CA GLY A 46 3.73 -12.58 -9.89
C GLY A 46 5.21 -12.18 -9.98
N PRO A 47 5.52 -10.95 -10.42
CA PRO A 47 6.90 -10.44 -10.52
C PRO A 47 7.50 -10.05 -9.15
N SER A 48 7.45 -10.98 -8.18
CA SER A 48 8.15 -10.87 -6.89
C SER A 48 9.66 -11.12 -7.03
N LYS A 49 10.45 -10.73 -6.04
CA LYS A 49 11.89 -11.03 -5.99
C LYS A 49 12.11 -12.52 -5.69
N PHE A 50 12.72 -13.26 -6.63
CA PHE A 50 12.88 -14.71 -6.56
C PHE A 50 13.97 -15.20 -5.57
N ARG A 51 14.92 -14.34 -5.19
CA ARG A 51 16.04 -14.64 -4.27
C ARG A 51 16.36 -13.45 -3.34
N PRO A 52 15.43 -13.04 -2.47
CA PRO A 52 15.66 -11.89 -1.58
C PRO A 52 16.72 -12.25 -0.53
N GLN A 53 17.70 -11.37 -0.28
CA GLN A 53 18.55 -11.51 0.90
C GLN A 53 17.94 -10.76 2.10
N PRO A 54 18.30 -11.14 3.34
CA PRO A 54 17.93 -10.37 4.51
C PRO A 54 18.35 -8.90 4.39
N ARG A 55 17.47 -7.98 4.80
CA ARG A 55 17.72 -6.52 4.84
C ARG A 55 17.80 -5.82 3.47
N GLU A 56 17.39 -6.46 2.39
CA GLU A 56 17.33 -5.82 1.05
C GLU A 56 15.96 -5.22 0.71
N ASN A 57 14.93 -5.51 1.52
CA ASN A 57 13.55 -5.17 1.22
C ASN A 57 12.92 -4.48 2.42
N THR A 58 12.23 -3.37 2.19
CA THR A 58 11.61 -2.55 3.24
C THR A 58 10.58 -1.64 2.59
N THR A 59 9.30 -1.79 2.95
CA THR A 59 8.29 -0.80 2.61
C THR A 59 8.08 0.15 3.79
N ILE A 60 8.33 1.44 3.59
CA ILE A 60 8.18 2.46 4.64
C ILE A 60 7.02 3.38 4.28
N ALA A 61 6.00 3.43 5.12
CA ALA A 61 4.78 4.18 4.86
C ALA A 61 4.46 5.19 5.97
N CYS A 62 3.76 6.25 5.59
CA CYS A 62 3.15 7.21 6.51
C CYS A 62 1.70 7.51 6.13
N ILE A 63 0.80 7.41 7.12
CA ILE A 63 -0.58 7.87 7.06
C ILE A 63 -0.70 9.18 7.83
N ALA A 64 -1.35 10.17 7.23
CA ALA A 64 -1.64 11.45 7.85
C ALA A 64 -3.14 11.72 7.80
N THR A 65 -3.72 12.20 8.90
CA THR A 65 -5.11 12.66 8.99
C THR A 65 -5.20 13.97 9.75
N ASP A 66 -6.23 14.76 9.46
CA ASP A 66 -6.54 15.97 10.23
C ASP A 66 -7.47 15.71 11.42
N VAL A 67 -8.02 14.49 11.55
CA VAL A 67 -8.90 14.10 12.65
C VAL A 67 -8.12 13.92 13.95
N ALA A 68 -8.61 14.53 15.03
CA ALA A 68 -8.05 14.45 16.38
C ALA A 68 -8.21 13.05 16.99
N LEU A 69 -7.12 12.30 16.94
CA LEU A 69 -7.00 10.94 17.46
C LEU A 69 -6.03 10.91 18.65
N THR A 70 -6.38 10.12 19.66
CA THR A 70 -5.44 9.76 20.71
C THR A 70 -4.33 8.86 20.15
N ARG A 71 -3.22 8.72 20.88
CA ARG A 71 -2.13 7.81 20.50
C ARG A 71 -2.62 6.37 20.26
N VAL A 72 -3.55 5.89 21.08
CA VAL A 72 -4.09 4.52 20.98
C VAL A 72 -4.93 4.35 19.72
N GLU A 73 -5.76 5.33 19.38
CA GLU A 73 -6.58 5.30 18.17
C GLU A 73 -5.72 5.43 16.91
N LEU A 74 -4.69 6.28 16.96
CA LEU A 74 -3.74 6.46 15.88
C LEU A 74 -2.91 5.19 15.63
N GLN A 75 -2.56 4.46 16.68
CA GLN A 75 -1.97 3.12 16.58
C GLN A 75 -2.96 2.11 16.00
N ARG A 76 -4.24 2.16 16.38
CA ARG A 76 -5.28 1.30 15.77
C ARG A 76 -5.43 1.57 14.27
N VAL A 77 -5.45 2.83 13.86
CA VAL A 77 -5.46 3.23 12.44
C VAL A 77 -4.20 2.73 11.73
N ALA A 78 -3.02 2.80 12.36
CA ALA A 78 -1.80 2.26 11.77
C ALA A 78 -1.87 0.75 11.52
N ILE A 79 -2.42 -0.01 12.48
CA ILE A 79 -2.62 -1.46 12.33
C ILE A 79 -3.53 -1.75 11.13
N MET A 80 -4.69 -1.08 11.06
CA MET A 80 -5.64 -1.26 9.96
C MET A 80 -5.05 -0.82 8.61
N ALA A 81 -4.24 0.23 8.60
CA ALA A 81 -3.61 0.71 7.38
C ALA A 81 -2.65 -0.33 6.76
N GLN A 82 -2.05 -1.23 7.55
CA GLN A 82 -1.23 -2.32 7.01
C GLN A 82 -2.02 -3.27 6.10
N ASP A 83 -3.34 -3.38 6.27
CA ASP A 83 -4.21 -4.11 5.32
C ASP A 83 -4.08 -3.53 3.91
N GLY A 84 -3.85 -2.22 3.78
CA GLY A 84 -3.57 -1.55 2.51
C GLY A 84 -2.31 -2.08 1.82
N MET A 85 -1.30 -2.42 2.61
CA MET A 85 -0.07 -3.03 2.09
C MET A 85 -0.34 -4.45 1.62
N ALA A 86 -1.07 -5.26 2.40
CA ALA A 86 -1.48 -6.60 1.98
C ALA A 86 -2.43 -6.61 0.77
N ARG A 87 -3.25 -5.56 0.58
CA ARG A 87 -4.11 -5.37 -0.59
C ARG A 87 -3.33 -5.01 -1.86
N ALA A 88 -2.15 -4.41 -1.72
CA ALA A 88 -1.36 -3.91 -2.84
C ALA A 88 -0.07 -4.69 -3.10
N ILE A 89 0.39 -5.52 -2.16
CA ILE A 89 1.67 -6.23 -2.22
C ILE A 89 1.44 -7.70 -1.89
N ARG A 90 1.97 -8.61 -2.72
CA ARG A 90 1.83 -10.05 -2.53
C ARG A 90 3.12 -10.81 -2.82
N PRO A 91 3.70 -11.53 -1.84
CA PRO A 91 3.37 -11.47 -0.40
C PRO A 91 3.80 -10.12 0.24
N ALA A 92 3.00 -9.60 1.17
CA ALA A 92 3.40 -8.52 2.07
C ALA A 92 3.92 -9.10 3.39
N HIS A 93 4.68 -8.31 4.16
CA HIS A 93 5.20 -8.72 5.48
C HIS A 93 5.99 -10.03 5.46
N ALA A 94 6.66 -10.34 4.35
CA ALA A 94 7.48 -11.54 4.26
C ALA A 94 8.64 -11.44 5.26
N PRO A 95 9.24 -12.55 5.70
CA PRO A 95 10.37 -12.52 6.64
C PRO A 95 11.60 -11.72 6.17
N PHE A 96 11.65 -11.36 4.88
CA PHE A 96 12.72 -10.57 4.28
C PHE A 96 12.37 -9.08 4.12
N ASP A 97 11.17 -8.67 4.53
CA ASP A 97 10.69 -7.28 4.50
C ASP A 97 10.86 -6.59 5.86
N GLY A 98 11.42 -5.38 5.86
CA GLY A 98 11.54 -4.49 7.01
C GLY A 98 10.36 -3.53 7.18
N ASP A 99 9.14 -3.96 6.87
CA ASP A 99 7.99 -3.07 6.72
C ASP A 99 7.71 -2.22 7.96
N THR A 100 7.56 -0.90 7.77
CA THR A 100 7.30 0.05 8.86
C THR A 100 6.24 1.06 8.45
N LEU A 101 5.22 1.25 9.29
CA LEU A 101 4.16 2.23 9.06
C LEU A 101 4.08 3.22 10.22
N PHE A 102 4.17 4.51 9.88
CA PHE A 102 3.92 5.62 10.80
C PHE A 102 2.52 6.20 10.57
N SER A 103 1.87 6.64 11.64
CA SER A 103 0.62 7.37 11.57
C SER A 103 0.73 8.68 12.34
N LEU A 104 0.21 9.77 11.75
CA LEU A 104 0.20 11.10 12.34
C LEU A 104 -1.18 11.74 12.22
N SER A 105 -1.54 12.52 13.23
CA SER A 105 -2.74 13.34 13.25
C SER A 105 -2.36 14.81 13.50
N THR A 106 -2.91 15.73 12.71
CA THR A 106 -2.73 17.16 12.97
C THR A 106 -3.75 17.73 13.95
N GLY A 107 -4.74 16.94 14.40
CA GLY A 107 -5.70 17.33 15.43
C GLY A 107 -6.66 18.49 15.09
N LYS A 108 -6.88 18.79 13.80
CA LYS A 108 -7.69 19.95 13.37
C LYS A 108 -9.19 19.70 13.39
N LYS A 109 -9.63 18.44 13.27
CA LYS A 109 -11.05 18.06 13.25
C LYS A 109 -11.40 17.17 14.43
N VAL A 110 -12.35 17.60 15.25
CA VAL A 110 -12.78 16.84 16.43
C VAL A 110 -13.95 15.92 16.05
N ILE A 111 -13.96 14.71 16.61
CA ILE A 111 -15.13 13.83 16.56
C ILE A 111 -16.09 14.31 17.66
N GLU A 112 -17.12 15.06 17.26
CA GLU A 112 -18.02 15.74 18.21
C GLU A 112 -18.88 14.79 19.03
N ASN A 113 -19.35 13.68 18.42
CA ASN A 113 -20.19 12.70 19.09
C ASN A 113 -19.34 11.55 19.65
N PRO A 114 -19.17 11.41 20.98
CA PRO A 114 -18.39 10.34 21.57
C PRO A 114 -18.92 8.94 21.25
N ALA A 115 -20.24 8.79 21.06
CA ALA A 115 -20.85 7.51 20.71
C ALA A 115 -20.43 7.01 19.32
N LEU A 116 -20.04 7.92 18.41
CA LEU A 116 -19.57 7.57 17.06
C LEU A 116 -18.06 7.39 16.99
N ARG A 117 -17.33 7.56 18.08
CA ARG A 117 -15.87 7.63 18.07
C ARG A 117 -15.21 6.36 17.52
N GLN A 118 -15.66 5.19 17.96
CA GLN A 118 -15.13 3.92 17.47
C GLN A 118 -15.49 3.66 15.99
N VAL A 119 -16.68 4.07 15.56
CA VAL A 119 -17.10 3.99 14.15
C VAL A 119 -16.21 4.89 13.29
N ALA A 120 -15.94 6.12 13.73
CA ALA A 120 -15.05 7.04 13.03
C ALA A 120 -13.62 6.50 12.93
N VAL A 121 -13.09 5.89 13.99
CA VAL A 121 -11.76 5.25 13.98
C VAL A 121 -11.74 4.08 12.99
N ALA A 122 -12.78 3.24 12.97
CA ALA A 122 -12.87 2.13 12.02
C ALA A 122 -12.95 2.63 10.56
N GLN A 123 -13.75 3.66 10.29
CA GLN A 123 -13.85 4.29 8.97
C GLN A 123 -12.51 4.88 8.54
N LEU A 124 -11.84 5.62 9.43
CA LEU A 124 -10.51 6.18 9.16
C LEU A 124 -9.47 5.09 8.91
N GLY A 125 -9.52 3.98 9.65
CA GLY A 125 -8.64 2.83 9.44
C GLY A 125 -8.85 2.18 8.08
N ASN A 126 -10.11 1.97 7.66
CA ASN A 126 -10.39 1.41 6.34
C ASN A 126 -9.94 2.35 5.21
N VAL A 127 -10.27 3.64 5.33
CA VAL A 127 -9.80 4.65 4.36
C VAL A 127 -8.27 4.70 4.34
N ALA A 128 -7.61 4.58 5.49
CA ALA A 128 -6.15 4.55 5.58
C ALA A 128 -5.55 3.35 4.83
N ALA A 129 -6.18 2.18 4.90
CA ALA A 129 -5.80 1.01 4.11
C ALA A 129 -5.96 1.27 2.61
N ASP A 130 -7.10 1.81 2.17
CA ASP A 130 -7.36 2.07 0.75
C ASP A 130 -6.38 3.11 0.18
N VAL A 131 -6.13 4.21 0.90
CA VAL A 131 -5.16 5.23 0.45
C VAL A 131 -3.71 4.73 0.49
N LEU A 132 -3.37 3.75 1.34
CA LEU A 132 -2.05 3.12 1.31
C LEU A 132 -1.92 2.20 0.09
N ALA A 133 -2.92 1.36 -0.17
CA ALA A 133 -2.93 0.46 -1.32
C ALA A 133 -2.71 1.24 -2.62
N ARG A 134 -3.45 2.35 -2.78
CA ARG A 134 -3.31 3.28 -3.90
C ARG A 134 -1.92 3.92 -3.96
N ALA A 135 -1.39 4.39 -2.82
CA ALA A 135 -0.07 5.01 -2.79
C ALA A 135 1.05 4.05 -3.22
N VAL A 136 0.95 2.76 -2.86
CA VAL A 136 1.88 1.72 -3.31
C VAL A 136 1.81 1.57 -4.84
N ALA A 137 0.61 1.39 -5.40
CA ALA A 137 0.43 1.25 -6.85
C ALA A 137 0.92 2.49 -7.62
N ARG A 138 0.57 3.70 -7.15
CA ARG A 138 1.06 4.96 -7.72
C ARG A 138 2.58 5.07 -7.68
N GLY A 139 3.22 4.65 -6.59
CA GLY A 139 4.67 4.63 -6.45
C GLY A 139 5.34 3.80 -7.55
N VAL A 140 4.80 2.61 -7.83
CA VAL A 140 5.31 1.73 -8.90
C VAL A 140 4.95 2.26 -10.30
N TYR A 141 3.73 2.76 -10.49
CA TYR A 141 3.27 3.33 -11.77
C TYR A 141 4.08 4.55 -12.22
N HIS A 142 4.46 5.42 -11.28
CA HIS A 142 5.23 6.62 -11.56
C HIS A 142 6.76 6.39 -11.52
N ALA A 143 7.22 5.21 -11.13
CA ALA A 143 8.64 4.90 -11.07
C ALA A 143 9.30 5.05 -12.46
N THR A 144 10.47 5.67 -12.45
CA THR A 144 11.38 5.75 -13.59
C THR A 144 12.74 5.25 -13.16
N ASN A 145 13.48 4.64 -14.08
CA ASN A 145 14.88 4.34 -13.85
C ASN A 145 15.71 5.64 -13.77
N TYR A 146 16.78 5.59 -12.99
CA TYR A 146 17.87 6.57 -13.05
C TYR A 146 19.08 5.95 -13.75
N ASP A 147 19.98 6.79 -14.23
CA ASP A 147 21.14 6.37 -15.01
C ASP A 147 21.99 5.33 -14.26
N GLY A 148 22.32 4.24 -14.96
CA GLY A 148 23.14 3.16 -14.42
C GLY A 148 22.38 2.01 -13.76
N VAL A 149 21.04 2.06 -13.70
CA VAL A 149 20.21 0.94 -13.20
C VAL A 149 19.74 0.03 -14.33
N THR A 150 19.81 -1.28 -14.11
CA THR A 150 19.43 -2.33 -15.09
C THR A 150 18.03 -2.93 -14.86
N GLY A 151 17.26 -2.36 -13.92
CA GLY A 151 15.89 -2.79 -13.62
C GLY A 151 14.88 -2.39 -14.70
N LYS A 152 13.73 -3.07 -14.73
CA LYS A 152 12.59 -2.67 -15.57
C LYS A 152 11.53 -2.01 -14.70
N THR A 153 10.97 -0.92 -15.19
CA THR A 153 9.80 -0.27 -14.61
C THR A 153 8.51 -0.98 -15.04
N TRP A 154 7.42 -0.72 -14.33
CA TRP A 154 6.10 -1.23 -14.70
C TRP A 154 5.70 -0.84 -16.14
N ARG A 155 6.07 0.37 -16.58
CA ARG A 155 5.77 0.87 -17.94
C ARG A 155 6.43 0.04 -19.04
N GLU A 156 7.53 -0.62 -18.72
CA GLU A 156 8.33 -1.45 -19.63
C GLU A 156 7.95 -2.93 -19.56
N MET A 157 7.00 -3.31 -18.70
CA MET A 157 6.41 -4.65 -18.76
C MET A 157 5.74 -4.84 -20.14
N PRO A 158 5.59 -6.08 -20.62
CA PRO A 158 4.78 -6.36 -21.81
C PRO A 158 3.31 -5.98 -21.59
#